data_AF-A0A2V6F9C5-F1
#
_entry.id   AF-A0A2V6F9C5-F1
#
_cell.length_a   1.000
_cell.length_b   1.000
_cell.length_c   1.000
_cell.angle_alpha   90.00
_cell.angle_beta   90.00
_cell.angle_gamma   90.00
#
_symmetry.space_group_name_H-M   'P 1'
#
loop_
_entity.id
_entity.type
_entity.pdbx_description
1 polymer ?
#
loop_
_entity_poly.entity_id
_entity_poly.type
_entity_poly.pdbx_seq_one_letter_code
_entity_poly.pdbx_strand_id
1 'polypeptide(L)'
;MPEHLARAAGILGALPEAATRAAREPFDANALIFALLLSSDETVRARQLKSLESQSNTALLQATGKLFPAIAGLERDARLALAEMAMPALRRLTSSQYGVFTRAVQGLVEADQEIDLFEYALQKMLRRHLESHFRPGQKAVVQYYVLKPMIEDSVVLLSALAHVGQEDEARIRAAFQAGLERLGLDAQRVAMLAGDECNLPQIDQALDHLGQASPQIRSVVLDACAQTVASDGILQAREAELLRAVADTLDCPIPPFIAQAQA
;
A
#
# COMPACT_ATOMS: atom_id res chain seq x y z
N MET A 1 -6.11 -21.59 12.17
CA MET A 1 -7.40 -20.97 11.84
C MET A 1 -8.03 -20.13 12.98
N PRO A 2 -7.87 -20.43 14.29
CA PRO A 2 -8.38 -19.57 15.37
C PRO A 2 -7.55 -18.29 15.61
N GLU A 3 -6.24 -18.34 15.41
CA GLU A 3 -5.31 -17.26 15.80
C GLU A 3 -5.43 -15.99 14.94
N HIS A 4 -5.60 -16.12 13.62
CA HIS A 4 -5.83 -14.95 12.74
C HIS A 4 -7.12 -14.20 13.07
N LEU A 5 -8.18 -14.92 13.48
CA LEU A 5 -9.44 -14.31 13.92
C LEU A 5 -9.31 -13.63 15.28
N ALA A 6 -8.56 -14.22 16.21
CA ALA A 6 -8.28 -13.62 17.52
C ALA A 6 -7.41 -12.36 17.40
N ARG A 7 -6.40 -12.37 16.52
CA ARG A 7 -5.58 -11.19 16.23
C ARG A 7 -6.38 -10.08 15.55
N ALA A 8 -7.21 -10.41 14.55
CA ALA A 8 -8.10 -9.45 13.92
C ALA A 8 -9.11 -8.84 14.92
N ALA A 9 -9.68 -9.66 15.82
CA ALA A 9 -10.57 -9.18 16.89
C ALA A 9 -9.84 -8.31 17.92
N GLY A 10 -8.59 -8.64 18.26
CA GLY A 10 -7.75 -7.84 19.16
C GLY A 10 -7.40 -6.46 18.57
N ILE A 11 -7.07 -6.41 17.28
CA ILE A 11 -6.82 -5.15 16.56
C ILE A 11 -8.09 -4.29 16.55
N LEU A 12 -9.24 -4.87 16.20
CA LEU A 12 -10.52 -4.16 16.15
C LEU A 12 -10.98 -3.65 17.52
N GLY A 13 -10.70 -4.40 18.59
CA GLY A 13 -11.02 -4.01 19.98
C GLY A 13 -10.16 -2.88 20.54
N ALA A 14 -8.96 -2.65 19.98
CA ALA A 14 -8.05 -1.59 20.40
C ALA A 14 -8.24 -0.26 19.64
N LEU A 15 -9.14 -0.22 18.65
CA LEU A 15 -9.35 0.98 17.83
C LEU A 15 -10.10 2.08 18.62
N PRO A 16 -9.65 3.35 18.53
CA PRO A 16 -10.35 4.47 19.16
C PRO A 16 -11.79 4.60 18.66
N GLU A 17 -12.76 4.72 19.58
CA GLU A 17 -14.18 4.87 19.23
C GLU A 17 -14.45 6.07 18.31
N ALA A 18 -13.72 7.16 18.49
CA ALA A 18 -13.83 8.34 17.64
C ALA A 18 -13.48 8.02 16.17
N ALA A 19 -12.43 7.23 15.94
CA ALA A 19 -11.99 6.84 14.60
C ALA A 19 -12.94 5.81 13.98
N THR A 20 -13.39 4.81 14.74
CA THR A 20 -14.35 3.81 14.23
C THR A 20 -15.72 4.41 13.91
N ARG A 21 -16.15 5.43 14.66
CA ARG A 21 -17.35 6.21 14.34
C ARG A 21 -17.16 7.04 13.08
N ALA A 22 -16.02 7.73 12.96
CA ALA A 22 -15.69 8.53 11.78
C ALA A 22 -15.70 7.71 10.48
N ALA A 23 -15.20 6.46 10.53
CA ALA A 23 -15.22 5.54 9.39
C ALA A 23 -16.63 5.25 8.84
N ARG A 24 -17.71 5.51 9.60
CA ARG A 24 -19.08 5.17 9.20
C ARG A 24 -19.84 6.28 8.51
N GLU A 25 -19.36 7.53 8.54
CA GLU A 25 -20.03 8.69 7.93
C GLU A 25 -19.20 9.25 6.77
N PRO A 26 -19.77 9.61 5.60
CA PRO A 26 -18.96 9.92 4.42
C PRO A 26 -18.02 11.12 4.62
N PHE A 27 -18.49 12.16 5.31
CA PHE A 27 -17.68 13.34 5.60
C PHE A 27 -16.54 13.00 6.56
N ASP A 28 -16.84 12.35 7.69
CA ASP A 28 -15.85 11.99 8.69
C ASP A 28 -14.89 10.90 8.20
N ALA A 29 -15.31 10.03 7.30
CA ALA A 29 -14.48 9.03 6.65
C ALA A 29 -13.42 9.68 5.75
N ASN A 30 -13.76 10.76 5.02
CA ASN A 30 -12.75 11.55 4.30
C ASN A 30 -11.71 12.13 5.29
N ALA A 31 -12.20 12.75 6.37
CA ALA A 31 -11.33 13.35 7.38
C ALA A 31 -10.40 12.31 8.02
N LEU A 32 -10.93 11.11 8.28
CA LEU A 32 -10.18 9.98 8.82
C LEU A 32 -9.06 9.54 7.87
N ILE A 33 -9.35 9.34 6.58
CA ILE A 33 -8.31 8.97 5.61
C ILE A 33 -7.22 10.04 5.54
N PHE A 34 -7.59 11.32 5.50
CA PHE A 34 -6.60 12.39 5.49
C PHE A 34 -5.75 12.38 6.76
N ALA A 35 -6.36 12.10 7.92
CA ALA A 35 -5.64 12.05 9.18
C ALA A 35 -4.70 10.84 9.25
N LEU A 36 -5.06 9.70 8.64
CA LEU A 36 -4.19 8.51 8.54
C LEU A 36 -2.94 8.77 7.69
N LEU A 37 -3.05 9.66 6.69
CA LEU A 37 -1.97 10.09 5.81
C LEU A 37 -1.14 11.25 6.37
N LEU A 38 -1.50 11.83 7.52
CA LEU A 38 -0.69 12.90 8.10
C LEU A 38 0.58 12.33 8.73
N SER A 39 1.71 12.98 8.43
CA SER A 39 3.00 12.62 8.99
C SER A 39 3.06 12.91 10.50
N SER A 40 3.84 12.08 11.19
CA SER A 40 4.21 12.33 12.58
C SER A 40 5.16 13.53 12.71
N ASP A 41 5.95 13.81 11.67
CA ASP A 41 6.80 15.00 11.59
C ASP A 41 5.93 16.27 11.45
N GLU A 42 6.15 17.22 12.35
CA GLU A 42 5.36 18.45 12.42
C GLU A 42 5.55 19.36 11.20
N THR A 43 6.76 19.40 10.63
CA THR A 43 7.08 20.22 9.47
C THR A 43 6.47 19.65 8.18
N VAL A 44 6.47 18.32 8.03
CA VAL A 44 5.78 17.63 6.94
C VAL A 44 4.28 17.80 7.09
N ARG A 45 3.74 17.56 8.29
CA ARG A 45 2.31 17.69 8.58
C ARG A 45 1.79 19.09 8.30
N ALA A 46 2.56 20.14 8.63
CA ALA A 46 2.18 21.51 8.30
C ALA A 46 2.09 21.76 6.78
N ARG A 47 3.00 21.19 5.99
CA ARG A 47 2.94 21.25 4.51
C ARG A 47 1.73 20.48 3.95
N GLN A 48 1.48 19.29 4.47
CA GLN A 48 0.32 18.46 4.11
C GLN A 48 -1.01 19.18 4.38
N LEU A 49 -1.18 19.76 5.57
CA LEU A 49 -2.38 20.53 5.92
C LEU A 49 -2.56 21.75 5.02
N LYS A 50 -1.48 22.47 4.70
CA LYS A 50 -1.51 23.59 3.75
C LYS A 50 -1.87 23.16 2.33
N SER A 51 -1.41 22.00 1.88
CA SER A 51 -1.82 21.40 0.59
C SER A 51 -3.32 21.14 0.57
N LEU A 52 -3.86 20.53 1.64
CA LEU A 52 -5.29 20.26 1.78
C LEU A 52 -6.16 21.52 1.81
N GLU A 53 -5.70 22.64 2.37
CA GLU A 53 -6.43 23.93 2.35
C GLU A 53 -6.80 24.39 0.94
N SER A 54 -5.96 24.11 -0.05
CA SER A 54 -6.23 24.48 -1.44
C SER A 54 -7.24 23.56 -2.15
N GLN A 55 -7.50 22.36 -1.60
CA GLN A 55 -8.23 21.29 -2.28
C GLN A 55 -9.53 20.88 -1.56
N SER A 56 -9.64 21.20 -0.26
CA SER A 56 -10.72 20.76 0.63
C SER A 56 -11.40 21.94 1.30
N ASN A 57 -12.56 21.69 1.92
CA ASN A 57 -13.23 22.71 2.71
C ASN A 57 -12.65 22.81 4.14
N THR A 58 -12.80 23.98 4.76
CA THR A 58 -12.29 24.25 6.12
C THR A 58 -12.86 23.29 7.17
N ALA A 59 -14.11 22.86 7.02
CA ALA A 59 -14.73 21.93 7.96
C ALA A 59 -14.00 20.57 7.97
N LEU A 60 -13.57 20.09 6.79
CA LEU A 60 -12.91 18.80 6.63
C LEU A 60 -11.51 18.84 7.25
N LEU A 61 -10.75 19.91 7.04
CA LEU A 61 -9.48 20.14 7.72
C LEU A 61 -9.58 20.14 9.24
N GLN A 62 -10.61 20.80 9.78
CA GLN A 62 -10.87 20.82 11.21
C GLN A 62 -11.21 19.43 11.75
N ALA A 63 -11.99 18.64 11.00
CA ALA A 63 -12.28 17.25 11.36
C ALA A 63 -11.01 16.38 11.30
N THR A 64 -10.19 16.52 10.26
CA THR A 64 -8.91 15.82 10.11
C THR A 64 -7.99 16.11 11.29
N GLY A 65 -7.80 17.38 11.64
CA GLY A 65 -6.96 17.79 12.77
C GLY A 65 -7.47 17.28 14.13
N LYS A 66 -8.79 17.13 14.30
CA LYS A 66 -9.39 16.55 15.51
C LYS A 66 -9.20 15.03 15.62
N LEU A 67 -9.21 14.32 14.48
CA LEU A 67 -9.04 12.87 14.45
C LEU A 67 -7.58 12.46 14.60
N PHE A 68 -6.64 13.24 14.07
CA PHE A 68 -5.21 12.90 14.04
C PHE A 68 -4.63 12.49 15.41
N PRO A 69 -4.83 13.23 16.53
CA PRO A 69 -4.27 12.84 17.82
C PRO A 69 -4.73 11.47 18.31
N ALA A 70 -5.96 11.06 17.96
CA ALA A 70 -6.51 9.76 18.38
C ALA A 70 -5.88 8.59 17.61
N ILE A 71 -5.33 8.84 16.42
CA ILE A 71 -4.81 7.78 15.53
C ILE A 71 -3.29 7.86 15.32
N ALA A 72 -2.64 8.95 15.73
CA ALA A 72 -1.21 9.17 15.53
C ALA A 72 -0.34 8.06 16.16
N GLY A 73 -0.76 7.52 17.31
CA GLY A 73 -0.06 6.44 18.02
C GLY A 73 -0.42 5.02 17.54
N LEU A 74 -1.34 4.87 16.57
CA LEU A 74 -1.73 3.55 16.09
C LEU A 74 -0.65 2.95 15.20
N GLU A 75 -0.42 1.65 15.39
CA GLU A 75 0.38 0.84 14.47
C GLU A 75 -0.26 0.77 13.09
N ARG A 76 0.57 0.50 12.08
CA ARG A 76 0.17 0.52 10.65
C ARG A 76 -0.97 -0.48 10.35
N ASP A 77 -0.95 -1.67 10.94
CA ASP A 77 -2.03 -2.68 10.82
C ASP A 77 -3.39 -2.12 11.30
N ALA A 78 -3.41 -1.40 12.43
CA ALA A 78 -4.62 -0.78 12.97
C ALA A 78 -5.11 0.40 12.10
N ARG A 79 -4.18 1.16 11.52
CA ARG A 79 -4.48 2.23 10.57
C ARG A 79 -5.11 1.71 9.27
N LEU A 80 -4.58 0.62 8.72
CA LEU A 80 -5.15 -0.05 7.54
C LEU A 80 -6.56 -0.58 7.83
N ALA A 81 -6.77 -1.22 9.00
CA ALA A 81 -8.09 -1.68 9.41
C ALA A 81 -9.12 -0.53 9.48
N LEU A 82 -8.74 0.64 10.01
CA LEU A 82 -9.62 1.83 10.01
C LEU A 82 -9.95 2.31 8.59
N ALA A 83 -8.98 2.28 7.68
CA ALA A 83 -9.21 2.66 6.30
C ALA A 83 -10.13 1.67 5.56
N GLU A 84 -9.98 0.36 5.79
CA GLU A 84 -10.91 -0.66 5.28
C GLU A 84 -12.34 -0.44 5.81
N MET A 85 -12.48 -0.13 7.10
CA MET A 85 -13.77 0.20 7.72
C MET A 85 -14.42 1.43 7.10
N ALA A 86 -13.63 2.38 6.57
CA ALA A 86 -14.12 3.60 5.93
C ALA A 86 -14.71 3.36 4.53
N MET A 87 -14.35 2.25 3.87
CA MET A 87 -14.73 1.99 2.47
C MET A 87 -16.23 2.07 2.19
N PRO A 88 -17.14 1.49 3.01
CA PRO A 88 -18.58 1.60 2.76
C PRO A 88 -19.10 3.03 2.81
N ALA A 89 -18.55 3.87 3.70
CA ALA A 89 -18.93 5.28 3.80
C ALA A 89 -18.39 6.09 2.61
N LEU A 90 -17.15 5.84 2.21
CA LEU A 90 -16.50 6.48 1.06
C LEU A 90 -17.21 6.15 -0.27
N ARG A 91 -17.81 4.96 -0.40
CA ARG A 91 -18.65 4.61 -1.56
C ARG A 91 -19.93 5.43 -1.67
N ARG A 92 -20.36 6.12 -0.60
CA ARG A 92 -21.55 7.00 -0.64
C ARG A 92 -21.25 8.42 -1.10
N LEU A 93 -19.98 8.74 -1.40
CA LEU A 93 -19.63 10.02 -2.01
C LEU A 93 -20.28 10.18 -3.38
N THR A 94 -20.43 11.42 -3.85
CA THR A 94 -20.76 11.69 -5.25
C THR A 94 -19.50 11.61 -6.11
N SER A 95 -19.63 11.45 -7.43
CA SER A 95 -18.47 11.39 -8.33
C SER A 95 -17.60 12.65 -8.28
N SER A 96 -18.18 13.82 -8.04
CA SER A 96 -17.42 15.06 -7.87
C SER A 96 -16.66 15.09 -6.54
N GLN A 97 -17.29 14.63 -5.45
CA GLN A 97 -16.65 14.49 -4.14
C GLN A 97 -15.50 13.47 -4.20
N TYR A 98 -15.70 12.33 -4.88
CA TYR A 98 -14.65 11.35 -5.08
C TYR A 98 -13.45 11.92 -5.84
N GLY A 99 -13.68 12.72 -6.90
CA GLY A 99 -12.59 13.38 -7.62
C GLY A 99 -11.82 14.41 -6.78
N VAL A 100 -12.49 15.10 -5.85
CA VAL A 100 -11.82 15.98 -4.87
C VAL A 100 -11.01 15.16 -3.87
N PHE A 101 -11.60 14.10 -3.34
CA PHE A 101 -10.97 13.18 -2.40
C PHE A 101 -9.68 12.57 -2.95
N THR A 102 -9.70 12.03 -4.17
CA THR A 102 -8.50 11.39 -4.75
C THR A 102 -7.37 12.37 -5.00
N ARG A 103 -7.68 13.61 -5.43
CA ARG A 103 -6.66 14.67 -5.57
C ARG A 103 -6.07 15.06 -4.21
N ALA A 104 -6.91 15.18 -3.19
CA ALA A 104 -6.47 15.50 -1.84
C ALA A 104 -5.58 14.39 -1.25
N VAL A 105 -5.93 13.11 -1.44
CA VAL A 105 -5.07 11.97 -1.08
C VAL A 105 -3.73 12.04 -1.82
N GLN A 106 -3.74 12.26 -3.14
CA GLN A 106 -2.49 12.40 -3.91
C GLN A 106 -1.61 13.52 -3.36
N GLY A 107 -2.20 14.71 -3.13
CA GLY A 107 -1.46 15.87 -2.63
C GLY A 107 -0.96 15.74 -1.20
N LEU A 108 -1.50 14.81 -0.40
CA LEU A 108 -0.99 14.46 0.93
C LEU A 108 0.23 13.55 0.85
N VAL A 109 0.15 12.52 0.00
CA VAL A 109 1.20 11.53 -0.24
C VAL A 109 2.43 12.20 -0.88
N GLU A 110 2.24 13.19 -1.75
CA GLU A 110 3.35 13.86 -2.45
C GLU A 110 3.95 15.08 -1.72
N ALA A 111 3.45 15.42 -0.53
CA ALA A 111 3.75 16.70 0.13
C ALA A 111 5.19 16.85 0.64
N ASP A 112 5.87 15.74 0.93
CA ASP A 112 7.23 15.70 1.46
C ASP A 112 8.30 15.26 0.47
N GLN A 113 7.91 14.84 -0.74
CA GLN A 113 8.80 14.25 -1.76
C GLN A 113 9.50 12.95 -1.28
N GLU A 114 9.07 12.40 -0.14
CA GLU A 114 9.54 11.14 0.44
C GLU A 114 8.31 10.30 0.77
N ILE A 115 7.73 9.67 -0.24
CA ILE A 115 6.51 8.90 -0.04
C ILE A 115 6.81 7.68 0.84
N ASP A 116 6.12 7.57 1.98
CA ASP A 116 6.19 6.39 2.84
C ASP A 116 5.41 5.22 2.21
N LEU A 117 5.94 4.00 2.35
CA LEU A 117 5.32 2.77 1.87
C LEU A 117 3.88 2.58 2.38
N PHE A 118 3.61 2.98 3.63
CA PHE A 118 2.27 2.97 4.20
C PHE A 118 1.31 3.89 3.44
N GLU A 119 1.75 5.11 3.12
CA GLU A 119 0.96 6.11 2.42
C GLU A 119 0.63 5.64 1.00
N TYR A 120 1.62 5.06 0.32
CA TYR A 120 1.46 4.43 -0.98
C TYR A 120 0.47 3.24 -0.95
N ALA A 121 0.64 2.33 0.02
CA ALA A 121 -0.23 1.18 0.22
C ALA A 121 -1.69 1.61 0.45
N LEU A 122 -1.89 2.58 1.35
CA LEU A 122 -3.19 3.14 1.68
C LEU A 122 -3.84 3.79 0.45
N GLN A 123 -3.09 4.57 -0.31
CA GLN A 123 -3.58 5.19 -1.54
C GLN A 123 -4.03 4.14 -2.57
N LYS A 124 -3.22 3.11 -2.83
CA LYS A 124 -3.56 2.03 -3.77
C LYS A 124 -4.79 1.26 -3.33
N MET A 125 -4.87 0.91 -2.04
CA MET A 125 -6.04 0.25 -1.45
C MET A 125 -7.31 1.08 -1.69
N LEU A 126 -7.28 2.38 -1.36
CA LEU A 126 -8.41 3.30 -1.58
C LEU A 126 -8.82 3.36 -3.05
N ARG A 127 -7.85 3.53 -3.96
CA ARG A 127 -8.10 3.56 -5.40
C ARG A 127 -8.78 2.27 -5.85
N ARG A 128 -8.24 1.10 -5.50
CA ARG A 128 -8.80 -0.21 -5.89
C ARG A 128 -10.25 -0.40 -5.41
N HIS A 129 -10.52 -0.11 -4.15
CA HIS A 129 -11.84 -0.36 -3.56
C HIS A 129 -12.93 0.62 -3.98
N LEU A 130 -12.55 1.83 -4.41
CA LEU A 130 -13.46 2.90 -4.79
C LEU A 130 -13.59 3.08 -6.30
N GLU A 131 -12.52 2.86 -7.08
CA GLU A 131 -12.53 3.08 -8.53
C GLU A 131 -13.52 2.14 -9.24
N SER A 132 -13.66 0.90 -8.78
CA SER A 132 -14.68 -0.03 -9.28
C SER A 132 -16.12 0.47 -9.10
N HIS A 133 -16.38 1.30 -8.08
CA HIS A 133 -17.68 1.89 -7.80
C HIS A 133 -17.91 3.17 -8.61
N PHE A 134 -16.92 4.06 -8.67
CA PHE A 134 -17.07 5.38 -9.31
C PHE A 134 -16.76 5.39 -10.81
N ARG A 135 -16.03 4.40 -11.31
CA ARG A 135 -15.65 4.24 -12.73
C ARG A 135 -15.89 2.80 -13.21
N PRO A 136 -17.14 2.30 -13.17
CA PRO A 136 -17.46 0.96 -13.64
C PRO A 136 -17.12 0.83 -15.13
N GLY A 137 -16.20 -0.07 -15.47
CA GLY A 137 -15.77 -0.32 -16.86
C GLY A 137 -14.29 -0.03 -17.13
N GLN A 138 -13.58 0.67 -16.24
CA GLN A 138 -12.12 0.83 -16.30
C GLN A 138 -11.35 -0.29 -15.58
N LYS A 139 -11.88 -1.52 -15.56
CA LYS A 139 -11.04 -2.64 -15.11
C LYS A 139 -9.92 -2.81 -16.14
N ALA A 140 -8.68 -2.86 -15.65
CA ALA A 140 -7.52 -3.19 -16.49
C ALA A 140 -7.85 -4.46 -17.27
N VAL A 141 -7.92 -4.36 -18.60
CA VAL A 141 -8.14 -5.51 -19.47
C VAL A 141 -6.91 -6.40 -19.34
N VAL A 142 -7.12 -7.69 -19.07
CA VAL A 142 -6.01 -8.65 -19.04
C VAL A 142 -5.44 -8.77 -20.46
N GLN A 143 -4.21 -8.32 -20.63
CA GLN A 143 -3.48 -8.29 -21.90
C GLN A 143 -2.35 -9.31 -21.94
N TYR A 144 -1.81 -9.70 -20.77
CA TYR A 144 -0.63 -10.56 -20.69
C TYR A 144 -0.92 -11.89 -20.00
N TYR A 145 -0.55 -12.99 -20.66
CA TYR A 145 -0.76 -14.37 -20.17
C TYR A 145 0.54 -15.13 -19.94
N VAL A 146 1.69 -14.48 -20.15
CA VAL A 146 3.03 -15.03 -20.00
C VAL A 146 3.89 -14.04 -19.23
N LEU A 147 4.89 -14.54 -18.50
CA LEU A 147 5.74 -13.72 -17.63
C LEU A 147 6.70 -12.81 -18.40
N LYS A 148 7.14 -13.21 -19.60
CA LYS A 148 8.22 -12.54 -20.35
C LYS A 148 8.07 -11.01 -20.47
N PRO A 149 6.89 -10.45 -20.79
CA PRO A 149 6.71 -9.00 -20.89
C PRO A 149 6.69 -8.27 -19.54
N MET A 150 6.63 -9.00 -18.43
CA MET A 150 6.54 -8.48 -17.06
C MET A 150 7.87 -8.63 -16.29
N ILE A 151 8.93 -9.10 -16.96
CA ILE A 151 10.22 -9.37 -16.30
C ILE A 151 10.81 -8.08 -15.75
N GLU A 152 10.81 -7.00 -16.53
CA GLU A 152 11.35 -5.70 -16.10
C GLU A 152 10.57 -5.13 -14.91
N ASP A 153 9.23 -5.18 -14.96
CA ASP A 153 8.38 -4.77 -13.84
C ASP A 153 8.63 -5.62 -12.58
N SER A 154 8.83 -6.93 -12.77
CA SER A 154 9.17 -7.82 -11.65
C SER A 154 10.52 -7.46 -11.05
N VAL A 155 11.53 -7.13 -11.88
CA VAL A 155 12.85 -6.72 -11.40
C VAL A 155 12.78 -5.44 -10.56
N VAL A 156 11.94 -4.48 -10.95
CA VAL A 156 11.69 -3.27 -10.15
C VAL A 156 11.17 -3.62 -8.76
N LEU A 157 10.12 -4.46 -8.69
CA LEU A 157 9.53 -4.86 -7.40
C LEU A 157 10.50 -5.65 -6.52
N LEU A 158 11.20 -6.63 -7.10
CA LEU A 158 12.16 -7.45 -6.37
C LEU A 158 13.34 -6.63 -5.86
N SER A 159 13.84 -5.68 -6.65
CA SER A 159 14.92 -4.77 -6.23
C SER A 159 14.45 -3.86 -5.09
N ALA A 160 13.26 -3.28 -5.21
CA ALA A 160 12.68 -2.43 -4.16
C ALA A 160 12.51 -3.20 -2.84
N LEU A 161 11.94 -4.41 -2.89
CA LEU A 161 11.75 -5.25 -1.71
C LEU A 161 13.09 -5.65 -1.06
N ALA A 162 14.10 -5.98 -1.87
CA ALA A 162 15.42 -6.33 -1.37
C ALA A 162 16.11 -5.18 -0.64
N HIS A 163 15.99 -3.94 -1.14
CA HIS A 163 16.57 -2.74 -0.52
C HIS A 163 15.81 -2.29 0.75
N VAL A 164 14.50 -2.54 0.85
CA VAL A 164 13.70 -2.13 2.02
C VAL A 164 14.02 -2.95 3.28
N GLY A 165 14.37 -4.22 3.11
CA GLY A 165 14.57 -5.16 4.21
C GLY A 165 15.97 -5.24 4.79
N GLN A 166 16.98 -4.85 4.02
CA GLN A 166 18.37 -5.19 4.32
C GLN A 166 19.26 -3.97 4.14
N GLU A 167 20.15 -3.73 5.11
CA GLU A 167 21.18 -2.69 5.02
C GLU A 167 22.50 -3.22 4.45
N ASP A 168 22.71 -4.54 4.49
CA ASP A 168 23.92 -5.20 4.01
C ASP A 168 23.81 -5.58 2.52
N GLU A 169 24.73 -5.08 1.69
CA GLU A 169 24.70 -5.32 0.24
C GLU A 169 24.73 -6.80 -0.16
N ALA A 170 25.34 -7.68 0.63
CA ALA A 170 25.36 -9.10 0.31
C ALA A 170 23.98 -9.72 0.56
N ARG A 171 23.29 -9.33 1.63
CA ARG A 171 21.92 -9.74 1.92
C ARG A 171 20.91 -9.17 0.92
N ILE A 172 21.03 -7.90 0.54
CA ILE A 172 20.20 -7.29 -0.52
C ILE A 172 20.31 -8.12 -1.81
N ARG A 173 21.55 -8.43 -2.24
CA ARG A 173 21.78 -9.26 -3.44
C ARG A 173 21.19 -10.65 -3.30
N ALA A 174 21.35 -11.31 -2.15
CA ALA A 174 20.78 -12.64 -1.90
C ALA A 174 19.24 -12.63 -1.95
N ALA A 175 18.61 -11.60 -1.37
CA ALA A 175 17.16 -11.42 -1.39
C ALA A 175 16.60 -11.26 -2.81
N PHE A 176 17.27 -10.42 -3.62
CA PHE A 176 16.92 -10.24 -5.02
C PHE A 176 17.07 -11.54 -5.82
N GLN A 177 18.18 -12.27 -5.62
CA GLN A 177 18.43 -13.55 -6.28
C GLN A 177 17.34 -14.59 -5.95
N ALA A 178 16.94 -14.69 -4.68
CA ALA A 178 15.88 -15.61 -4.26
C ALA A 178 14.56 -15.34 -4.98
N GLY A 179 14.23 -14.06 -5.20
CA GLY A 179 13.07 -13.65 -5.99
C GLY A 179 13.17 -14.04 -7.47
N LEU A 180 14.33 -13.80 -8.10
CA LEU A 180 14.56 -14.17 -9.50
C LEU A 180 14.49 -15.68 -9.73
N GLU A 181 15.09 -16.46 -8.85
CA GLU A 181 15.04 -17.93 -8.90
C GLU A 181 13.58 -18.43 -8.80
N ARG A 182 12.77 -17.79 -7.96
CA ARG A 182 11.34 -18.11 -7.85
C ARG A 182 10.56 -17.85 -9.14
N LEU A 183 10.99 -16.87 -9.94
CA LEU A 183 10.49 -16.59 -11.30
C LEU A 183 11.06 -17.52 -12.37
N GLY A 184 12.02 -18.39 -12.02
CA GLY A 184 12.75 -19.23 -12.98
C GLY A 184 13.71 -18.44 -13.87
N LEU A 185 14.18 -17.28 -13.39
CA LEU A 185 15.12 -16.43 -14.10
C LEU A 185 16.55 -16.67 -13.60
N ASP A 186 17.50 -16.53 -14.52
CA ASP A 186 18.93 -16.66 -14.22
C ASP A 186 19.46 -15.34 -13.61
N ALA A 187 19.85 -15.41 -12.34
CA ALA A 187 20.42 -14.31 -11.59
C ALA A 187 21.70 -13.71 -12.20
N GLN A 188 22.40 -14.45 -13.09
CA GLN A 188 23.57 -13.92 -13.78
C GLN A 188 23.22 -13.06 -14.99
N ARG A 189 21.99 -13.15 -15.48
CA ARG A 189 21.53 -12.49 -16.71
C ARG A 189 20.62 -11.29 -16.46
N VAL A 190 20.17 -11.12 -15.23
CA VAL A 190 19.25 -10.07 -14.83
C VAL A 190 19.90 -9.29 -13.70
N ALA A 191 20.20 -8.01 -13.96
CA ALA A 191 20.82 -7.13 -12.99
C ALA A 191 19.77 -6.57 -12.02
N MET A 192 20.16 -6.46 -10.75
CA MET A 192 19.42 -5.73 -9.73
C MET A 192 19.53 -4.24 -10.01
N LEU A 193 18.45 -3.49 -9.79
CA LEU A 193 18.47 -2.04 -9.85
C LEU A 193 19.09 -1.46 -8.58
N ALA A 194 19.74 -0.30 -8.69
CA ALA A 194 20.20 0.43 -7.52
C ALA A 194 18.99 0.98 -6.73
N GLY A 195 19.19 1.27 -5.44
CA GLY A 195 18.08 1.69 -4.57
C GLY A 195 17.43 3.02 -4.99
N ASP A 196 18.22 3.93 -5.55
CA ASP A 196 17.76 5.20 -6.13
C ASP A 196 17.00 5.02 -7.46
N GLU A 197 17.23 3.90 -8.15
CA GLU A 197 16.50 3.46 -9.34
C GLU A 197 15.25 2.64 -9.02
N CYS A 198 14.91 2.48 -7.73
CA CYS A 198 13.71 1.81 -7.25
C CYS A 198 12.75 2.81 -6.60
N ASN A 199 12.53 3.95 -7.25
CA ASN A 199 11.63 4.96 -6.70
C ASN A 199 10.15 4.63 -6.95
N LEU A 200 9.29 5.28 -6.19
CA LEU A 200 7.86 4.97 -6.21
C LEU A 200 7.16 5.19 -7.54
N PRO A 201 7.47 6.19 -8.36
CA PRO A 201 6.98 6.27 -9.73
C PRO A 201 7.26 5.00 -10.56
N GLN A 202 8.45 4.41 -10.43
CA GLN A 202 8.81 3.18 -11.14
C GLN A 202 8.06 1.97 -10.58
N ILE A 203 7.95 1.85 -9.25
CA ILE A 203 7.13 0.81 -8.59
C ILE A 203 5.66 0.92 -9.02
N ASP A 204 5.14 2.16 -9.09
CA ASP A 204 3.76 2.44 -9.48
C ASP A 204 3.46 2.03 -10.91
N GLN A 205 4.35 2.39 -11.83
CA GLN A 205 4.28 1.99 -13.22
C GLN A 205 4.35 0.47 -13.38
N ALA A 206 5.28 -0.18 -12.67
CA ALA A 206 5.44 -1.63 -12.68
C ALA A 206 4.16 -2.34 -12.18
N LEU A 207 3.57 -1.87 -11.08
CA LEU A 207 2.33 -2.42 -10.54
C LEU A 207 1.12 -2.21 -11.46
N ASP A 208 0.99 -1.03 -12.08
CA ASP A 208 -0.10 -0.75 -13.02
C ASP A 208 0.04 -1.58 -14.32
N HIS A 209 1.27 -1.90 -14.74
CA HIS A 209 1.51 -2.80 -15.88
C HIS A 209 1.24 -4.26 -15.51
N LEU A 210 1.74 -4.73 -14.37
CA LEU A 210 1.46 -6.06 -13.81
C LEU A 210 -0.03 -6.29 -13.55
N GLY A 211 -0.78 -5.23 -13.22
CA GLY A 211 -2.24 -5.29 -13.08
C GLY A 211 -2.96 -5.76 -14.35
N GLN A 212 -2.35 -5.58 -15.52
CA GLN A 212 -2.85 -6.03 -16.83
C GLN A 212 -2.46 -7.49 -17.16
N ALA A 213 -1.71 -8.17 -16.28
CA ALA A 213 -1.41 -9.58 -16.42
C ALA A 213 -2.54 -10.47 -15.90
N SER A 214 -2.55 -11.73 -16.34
CA SER A 214 -3.51 -12.71 -15.86
C SER A 214 -3.32 -12.99 -14.37
N PRO A 215 -4.36 -13.42 -13.64
CA PRO A 215 -4.25 -13.74 -12.22
C PRO A 215 -3.12 -14.74 -11.91
N GLN A 216 -2.85 -15.69 -12.81
CA GLN A 216 -1.75 -16.64 -12.66
C GLN A 216 -0.39 -15.94 -12.67
N ILE A 217 -0.16 -15.00 -13.59
CA ILE A 217 1.11 -14.27 -13.66
C ILE A 217 1.28 -13.35 -12.45
N ARG A 218 0.22 -12.63 -12.05
CA ARG A 218 0.26 -11.79 -10.84
C ARG A 218 0.58 -12.60 -9.58
N SER A 219 -0.01 -13.79 -9.45
CA SER A 219 0.29 -14.73 -8.36
C SER A 219 1.74 -15.19 -8.36
N VAL A 220 2.31 -15.51 -9.54
CA VAL A 220 3.73 -15.91 -9.66
C VAL A 220 4.66 -14.77 -9.28
N VAL A 221 4.36 -13.54 -9.69
CA VAL A 221 5.16 -12.36 -9.33
C VAL A 221 5.06 -12.05 -7.84
N LEU A 222 3.86 -12.14 -7.26
CA LEU A 222 3.68 -11.96 -5.81
C LEU A 222 4.43 -13.03 -5.00
N ASP A 223 4.42 -14.28 -5.44
CA ASP A 223 5.19 -15.36 -4.81
C ASP A 223 6.70 -15.07 -4.83
N ALA A 224 7.22 -14.51 -5.92
CA ALA A 224 8.61 -14.08 -6.01
C ALA A 224 8.92 -12.92 -5.08
N CYS A 225 8.02 -11.93 -4.99
CA CYS A 225 8.12 -10.83 -4.04
C CYS A 225 8.17 -11.34 -2.59
N ALA A 226 7.33 -12.32 -2.26
CA ALA A 226 7.30 -12.94 -0.95
C ALA A 226 8.59 -13.73 -0.65
N GLN A 227 9.18 -14.38 -1.65
CA GLN A 227 10.46 -15.07 -1.49
C GLN A 227 11.64 -14.10 -1.27
N THR A 228 11.60 -12.92 -1.88
CA THR A 228 12.60 -11.87 -1.66
C THR A 228 12.62 -11.39 -0.22
N VAL A 229 11.46 -11.06 0.35
CA VAL A 229 11.37 -10.59 1.74
C VAL A 229 11.56 -11.71 2.77
N ALA A 230 11.35 -12.96 2.40
CA ALA A 230 11.57 -14.11 3.28
C ALA A 230 12.99 -14.68 3.20
N SER A 231 13.90 -14.03 2.47
CA SER A 231 15.21 -14.60 2.12
C SER A 231 16.15 -14.82 3.32
N ASP A 232 16.04 -14.00 4.36
CA ASP A 232 16.80 -14.14 5.61
C ASP A 232 16.03 -14.90 6.72
N GLY A 233 14.80 -15.32 6.42
CA GLY A 233 13.91 -16.01 7.34
C GLY A 233 13.28 -15.12 8.42
N ILE A 234 13.52 -13.81 8.40
CA ILE A 234 12.97 -12.85 9.38
C ILE A 234 12.21 -11.76 8.64
N LEU A 235 10.88 -11.86 8.61
CA LEU A 235 10.06 -10.86 7.97
C LEU A 235 9.91 -9.60 8.85
N GLN A 236 10.53 -8.50 8.44
CA GLN A 236 10.40 -7.23 9.13
C GLN A 236 9.04 -6.57 8.84
N ALA A 237 8.59 -5.71 9.76
CA ALA A 237 7.30 -5.02 9.61
C ALA A 237 7.20 -4.19 8.32
N ARG A 238 8.30 -3.54 7.90
CA ARG A 238 8.36 -2.72 6.68
C ARG A 238 8.26 -3.57 5.41
N GLU A 239 8.91 -4.74 5.39
CA GLU A 239 8.86 -5.68 4.26
C GLU A 239 7.48 -6.33 4.13
N ALA A 240 6.90 -6.76 5.26
CA ALA A 240 5.55 -7.30 5.35
C ALA A 240 4.51 -6.33 4.78
N GLU A 241 4.68 -5.04 5.07
CA GLU A 241 3.78 -4.01 4.62
C GLU A 241 3.92 -3.73 3.12
N LEU A 242 5.14 -3.58 2.61
CA LEU A 242 5.33 -3.39 1.17
C LEU A 242 4.80 -4.60 0.40
N LEU A 243 5.03 -5.82 0.89
CA LEU A 243 4.47 -7.02 0.28
C LEU A 243 2.94 -7.02 0.30
N ARG A 244 2.31 -6.58 1.39
CA ARG A 244 0.84 -6.43 1.48
C ARG A 244 0.32 -5.40 0.48
N ALA A 245 1.01 -4.27 0.35
CA ALA A 245 0.69 -3.24 -0.64
C ALA A 245 0.75 -3.78 -2.08
N VAL A 246 1.78 -4.58 -2.39
CA VAL A 246 1.93 -5.26 -3.69
C VAL A 246 0.79 -6.27 -3.89
N ALA A 247 0.51 -7.11 -2.89
CA ALA A 247 -0.57 -8.10 -2.95
C ALA A 247 -1.94 -7.45 -3.20
N ASP A 248 -2.21 -6.36 -2.49
CA ASP A 248 -3.43 -5.58 -2.65
C ASP A 248 -3.50 -4.90 -4.02
N THR A 249 -2.39 -4.39 -4.53
CA THR A 249 -2.39 -3.75 -5.85
C THR A 249 -2.60 -4.79 -6.97
N LEU A 250 -2.03 -6.00 -6.81
CA LEU A 250 -2.14 -7.09 -7.78
C LEU A 250 -3.42 -7.93 -7.65
N ASP A 251 -4.33 -7.59 -6.73
CA ASP A 251 -5.57 -8.34 -6.46
C ASP A 251 -5.29 -9.83 -6.19
N CYS A 252 -4.26 -10.09 -5.38
CA CYS A 252 -3.80 -11.42 -5.03
C CYS A 252 -3.73 -11.57 -3.50
N PRO A 253 -4.10 -12.74 -2.93
CA PRO A 253 -3.93 -12.98 -1.50
C PRO A 253 -2.45 -13.05 -1.13
N ILE A 254 -2.10 -12.57 0.07
CA ILE A 254 -0.73 -12.76 0.60
C ILE A 254 -0.44 -14.27 0.72
N PRO A 255 0.75 -14.73 0.29
CA PRO A 255 1.12 -16.14 0.38
C PRO A 255 1.07 -16.70 1.82
N PRO A 256 0.57 -17.94 2.05
CA PRO A 256 0.32 -18.47 3.39
C PRO A 256 1.55 -18.55 4.31
N PHE A 257 2.74 -18.77 3.75
CA PHE A 257 3.97 -18.88 4.53
C PHE A 257 4.37 -17.54 5.18
N ILE A 258 4.03 -16.43 4.55
CA ILE A 258 4.17 -15.09 5.12
C ILE A 258 3.16 -14.88 6.24
N ALA A 259 1.91 -15.30 6.05
CA ALA A 259 0.89 -15.20 7.08
C ALA A 259 1.25 -15.97 8.37
N GLN A 260 2.00 -17.08 8.23
CA GLN A 260 2.50 -17.88 9.34
C GLN A 260 3.74 -17.28 10.02
N ALA A 261 4.64 -16.64 9.26
CA ALA A 261 5.83 -15.97 9.81
C ALA A 261 5.48 -14.73 10.66
N GLN A 262 4.28 -14.19 10.50
CA GLN A 262 3.75 -13.07 11.30
C GLN A 262 3.01 -13.51 12.57
N ALA A 263 2.75 -14.82 12.76
CA ALA A 263 2.02 -15.36 13.90
C ALA A 263 2.96 -15.68 15.06
#